data_AF-A0A1N6XID9-F1
#
_entry.id   AF-A0A1N6XID9-F1
#
_cell.length_a   1.000
_cell.length_b   1.000
_cell.length_c   1.000
_cell.angle_alpha   90.00
_cell.angle_beta   90.00
_cell.angle_gamma   90.00
#
_symmetry.space_group_name_H-M   'P 1'
#
loop_
_entity.id
_entity.type
_entity.pdbx_description
1 polymer ?
#
loop_
_entity_poly.entity_id
_entity_poly.type
_entity_poly.pdbx_seq_one_letter_code
_entity_poly.pdbx_strand_id
1 'polypeptide(L)'
;MIERKIRPETVPTNPNEGFVDSARITFEIMSGGNVGEESEHQHHPAPEDWPRGFGEASWWPFVSAFGVAGVYVGAGLYVLSHGGNDYVSPLSSATVFVASTVVFLVGLYGWLYHGFVDHYWSTEGSGATKLRWAMVLFLITEVATFGAGFVYYFFIRAGAWPPTGQTIPPLINSLVLINTLLLVTSSVTLHFSHVALHRGKRRQFIGLLALTVLLSVVFLGGQIYEYYEFIAHEGFTLTSGVFGSAFFGLTGLHGLHVTLGIVLMTILLGRALIGQYSPERDTSVSTVSMYWHFVDAVWIFLVVSIYAGASLSG
;
A
#
# COMPACT_ATOMS: atom_id res chain seq x y z
N MET A 1 -12.15 64.78 -1.78
CA MET A 1 -10.84 64.66 -1.13
C MET A 1 -9.95 63.87 -2.09
N ILE A 2 -9.36 64.52 -3.09
CA ILE A 2 -8.00 65.12 -3.11
C ILE A 2 -6.88 64.06 -3.19
N GLU A 3 -6.22 64.04 -4.36
CA GLU A 3 -4.80 63.67 -4.66
C GLU A 3 -4.32 62.22 -4.41
N ARG A 4 -3.36 61.59 -5.11
CA ARG A 4 -2.32 61.86 -6.14
C ARG A 4 -1.84 60.44 -6.56
N LYS A 5 -1.31 60.11 -7.75
CA LYS A 5 0.00 60.53 -8.29
C LYS A 5 0.21 59.81 -9.65
N ILE A 6 0.35 60.57 -10.73
CA ILE A 6 0.93 60.10 -11.99
C ILE A 6 2.41 60.52 -12.01
N ARG A 7 3.29 59.68 -12.57
CA ARG A 7 4.62 60.04 -13.09
C ARG A 7 4.92 59.17 -14.33
N PRO A 8 5.79 59.61 -15.26
CA PRO A 8 5.36 59.97 -16.61
C PRO A 8 5.97 59.09 -17.71
N GLU A 9 5.27 59.02 -18.85
CA GLU A 9 5.76 58.54 -20.14
C GLU A 9 6.91 59.42 -20.67
N THR A 10 7.92 58.77 -21.22
CA THR A 10 9.06 59.41 -21.87
C THR A 10 8.66 59.93 -23.25
N VAL A 11 8.82 61.25 -23.45
CA VAL A 11 8.64 61.95 -24.71
C VAL A 11 9.87 61.75 -25.61
N PRO A 12 9.73 61.35 -26.89
CA PRO A 12 10.83 61.34 -27.84
C PRO A 12 11.25 62.76 -28.25
N THR A 13 12.55 63.01 -28.34
CA THR A 13 13.20 64.33 -28.46
C THR A 13 13.60 64.70 -29.89
N ASN A 14 12.79 64.43 -30.91
CA ASN A 14 13.11 64.86 -32.28
C ASN A 14 11.87 65.33 -33.09
N PRO A 15 11.79 66.60 -33.54
CA PRO A 15 10.60 67.14 -34.23
C PRO A 15 10.39 66.70 -35.69
N ASN A 16 11.28 65.88 -36.28
CA ASN A 16 11.24 65.57 -37.72
C ASN A 16 10.74 64.16 -38.09
N GLU A 17 10.32 63.33 -37.12
CA GLU A 17 9.88 61.95 -37.40
C GLU A 17 8.36 61.80 -37.62
N GLY A 18 7.56 62.83 -37.33
CA GLY A 18 6.08 62.75 -37.37
C GLY A 18 5.42 62.94 -38.73
N PHE A 19 6.15 63.21 -39.82
CA PHE A 19 5.56 63.52 -41.13
C PHE A 19 5.85 62.47 -42.23
N VAL A 20 6.75 61.52 -41.98
CA VAL A 20 7.15 60.50 -42.97
C VAL A 20 6.30 59.22 -42.89
N ASP A 21 5.66 58.97 -41.74
CA ASP A 21 5.03 57.66 -41.46
C ASP A 21 3.62 57.52 -42.08
N SER A 22 2.86 58.61 -42.18
CA SER A 22 1.48 58.59 -42.71
C SER A 22 1.42 58.37 -44.24
N ALA A 23 2.51 58.70 -44.96
CA ALA A 23 2.60 58.54 -46.41
C ALA A 23 3.05 57.13 -46.84
N ARG A 24 3.70 56.38 -45.95
CA ARG A 24 4.17 55.01 -46.23
C ARG A 24 3.04 53.98 -46.11
N ILE A 25 2.18 54.14 -45.10
CA ILE A 25 1.06 53.23 -44.82
C ILE A 25 -0.01 53.25 -45.94
N THR A 26 -0.18 54.37 -46.64
CA THR A 26 -1.17 54.50 -47.72
C THR A 26 -0.68 53.89 -49.05
N PHE A 27 0.64 53.81 -49.28
CA PHE A 27 1.20 53.27 -50.53
C PHE A 27 1.25 51.73 -50.54
N GLU A 28 1.43 51.11 -49.37
CA GLU A 28 1.56 49.65 -49.22
C GLU A 28 0.22 48.90 -49.36
N ILE A 29 -0.91 49.59 -49.14
CA ILE A 29 -2.26 49.02 -49.29
C ILE A 29 -2.75 49.04 -50.76
N MET A 30 -2.15 49.87 -51.64
CA MET A 30 -2.59 50.02 -53.04
C MET A 30 -1.77 49.24 -54.07
N SER A 31 -0.56 48.78 -53.76
CA SER A 31 0.22 47.95 -54.69
C SER A 31 0.01 46.47 -54.36
N GLY A 32 -0.95 45.83 -55.04
CA GLY A 32 -1.21 44.39 -54.96
C GLY A 32 -0.01 43.54 -55.41
N GLY A 33 0.99 43.45 -54.54
CA GLY A 33 2.21 42.66 -54.70
C GLY A 33 2.08 41.34 -53.96
N ASN A 34 1.94 40.29 -54.74
CA ASN A 34 2.00 38.89 -54.33
C ASN A 34 3.38 38.61 -53.69
N VAL A 35 3.46 38.65 -52.36
CA VAL A 35 4.59 38.09 -51.60
C VAL A 35 4.14 36.71 -51.16
N GLY A 36 4.75 35.69 -51.74
CA GLY A 36 4.51 34.31 -51.35
C GLY A 36 4.77 34.14 -49.86
N GLU A 37 3.73 33.73 -49.13
CA GLU A 37 3.87 33.10 -47.83
C GLU A 37 4.58 31.76 -48.02
N GLU A 38 5.91 31.76 -48.02
CA GLU A 38 6.63 30.62 -47.47
C GLU A 38 6.71 30.85 -45.96
N SER A 39 5.65 30.45 -45.27
CA SER A 39 5.73 30.12 -43.87
C SER A 39 6.71 28.96 -43.73
N GLU A 40 7.96 29.26 -43.38
CA GLU A 40 8.85 28.28 -42.78
C GLU A 40 8.22 27.87 -41.45
N HIS A 41 7.27 26.94 -41.53
CA HIS A 41 6.79 26.16 -40.41
C HIS A 41 8.02 25.43 -39.89
N GLN A 42 8.66 26.01 -38.87
CA GLN A 42 9.46 25.22 -37.95
C GLN A 42 8.53 24.13 -37.44
N HIS A 43 8.67 22.94 -38.03
CA HIS A 43 8.24 21.70 -37.44
C HIS A 43 9.06 21.54 -36.16
N HIS A 44 8.65 22.22 -35.09
CA HIS A 44 8.80 21.63 -33.78
C HIS A 44 8.20 20.24 -33.91
N PRO A 45 8.92 19.15 -33.60
CA PRO A 45 8.24 17.90 -33.38
C PRO A 45 7.20 18.22 -32.31
N ALA A 46 5.92 18.15 -32.67
CA ALA A 46 4.87 18.23 -31.68
C ALA A 46 5.30 17.24 -30.57
N PRO A 47 5.30 17.65 -29.28
CA PRO A 47 5.25 16.65 -28.24
C PRO A 47 4.14 15.70 -28.67
N GLU A 48 4.43 14.41 -28.80
CA GLU A 48 3.44 13.42 -29.18
C GLU A 48 2.32 13.45 -28.13
N ASP A 49 1.33 14.32 -28.32
CA ASP A 49 0.10 14.44 -27.52
C ASP A 49 -0.91 13.37 -27.95
N TRP A 50 -0.42 12.26 -28.50
CA TRP A 50 -1.22 11.06 -28.71
C TRP A 50 -1.41 10.41 -27.34
N PRO A 51 -2.64 10.06 -26.92
CA PRO A 51 -2.82 9.23 -25.75
C PRO A 51 -2.03 7.96 -26.03
N ARG A 52 -0.95 7.70 -25.28
CA ARG A 52 -0.18 6.46 -25.40
C ARG A 52 -1.13 5.30 -25.11
N GLY A 53 -1.77 4.82 -26.16
CA GLY A 53 -2.75 3.76 -26.11
C GLY A 53 -2.03 2.48 -25.80
N PHE A 54 -2.26 1.94 -24.60
CA PHE A 54 -2.10 0.53 -24.25
C PHE A 54 -0.76 -0.15 -24.62
N GLY A 55 0.33 0.62 -24.74
CA GLY A 55 1.68 0.12 -25.09
C GLY A 55 2.49 -0.43 -23.92
N GLU A 56 2.11 -0.15 -22.68
CA GLU A 56 2.68 -0.75 -21.46
C GLU A 56 1.68 -1.69 -20.79
N ALA A 57 0.91 -2.45 -21.58
CA ALA A 57 -0.02 -3.44 -21.03
C ALA A 57 0.76 -4.52 -20.28
N SER A 58 0.89 -4.34 -18.96
CA SER A 58 1.45 -5.35 -18.07
C SER A 58 0.60 -6.60 -18.17
N TRP A 59 1.22 -7.73 -18.53
CA TRP A 59 0.56 -9.04 -18.58
C TRP A 59 0.38 -9.64 -17.18
N TRP A 60 1.09 -9.09 -16.18
CA TRP A 60 1.12 -9.61 -14.81
C TRP A 60 -0.22 -9.64 -14.08
N PRO A 61 -1.17 -8.69 -14.27
CA PRO A 61 -2.52 -8.81 -13.74
C PRO A 61 -3.26 -10.05 -14.24
N PHE A 62 -3.09 -10.42 -15.52
CA PHE A 62 -3.73 -11.61 -16.09
C PHE A 62 -3.10 -12.90 -15.55
N VAL A 63 -1.76 -12.94 -15.43
CA VAL A 63 -1.04 -14.06 -14.81
C VAL A 63 -1.48 -14.24 -13.35
N SER A 64 -1.58 -13.14 -12.60
CA SER A 64 -2.06 -13.16 -11.21
C SER A 64 -3.51 -13.64 -11.11
N ALA A 65 -4.40 -13.15 -11.98
CA ALA A 65 -5.79 -13.57 -12.00
C ALA A 65 -5.94 -15.07 -12.33
N PHE A 66 -5.16 -15.57 -13.29
CA PHE A 66 -5.17 -16.99 -13.65
C PHE A 66 -4.63 -17.86 -12.50
N GLY A 67 -3.55 -17.40 -11.86
CA GLY A 67 -2.99 -18.04 -10.67
C GLY A 67 -4.02 -18.13 -9.54
N VAL A 68 -4.67 -17.02 -9.17
CA VAL A 68 -5.64 -17.02 -8.06
C VAL A 68 -6.88 -17.85 -8.37
N ALA A 69 -7.38 -17.80 -9.61
CA ALA A 69 -8.47 -18.67 -10.05
C ALA A 69 -8.07 -20.15 -9.93
N GLY A 70 -6.86 -20.50 -10.35
CA GLY A 70 -6.30 -21.84 -10.19
C GLY A 70 -6.15 -22.27 -8.73
N VAL A 71 -5.83 -21.35 -7.81
CA VAL A 71 -5.78 -21.64 -6.36
C VAL A 71 -7.16 -22.05 -5.85
N TYR A 72 -8.22 -21.30 -6.21
CA TYR A 72 -9.60 -21.66 -5.81
C TYR A 72 -10.06 -22.98 -6.41
N VAL A 73 -9.75 -23.22 -7.69
CA VAL A 73 -10.05 -24.49 -8.36
C VAL A 73 -9.30 -25.64 -7.68
N GLY A 74 -8.00 -25.50 -7.45
CA GLY A 74 -7.17 -26.50 -6.77
C GLY A 74 -7.66 -26.82 -5.37
N ALA A 75 -8.04 -25.80 -4.58
CA ALA A 75 -8.61 -25.97 -3.26
C ALA A 75 -9.96 -26.71 -3.31
N GLY A 76 -10.84 -26.34 -4.26
CA GLY A 76 -12.11 -27.04 -4.47
C GLY A 76 -11.92 -28.51 -4.86
N LEU A 77 -10.99 -28.79 -5.78
CA LEU A 77 -10.62 -30.15 -6.17
C LEU A 77 -10.04 -30.93 -4.99
N TYR A 78 -9.28 -30.29 -4.10
CA TYR A 78 -8.71 -30.92 -2.92
C TYR A 78 -9.79 -31.31 -1.91
N VAL A 79 -10.80 -30.45 -1.71
CA VAL A 79 -11.97 -30.80 -0.88
C VAL A 79 -12.73 -31.97 -1.51
N LEU A 80 -12.94 -31.94 -2.83
CA LEU A 80 -13.65 -33.00 -3.54
C LEU A 80 -12.90 -34.33 -3.55
N SER A 81 -11.56 -34.32 -3.57
CA SER A 81 -10.73 -35.54 -3.54
C SER A 81 -10.76 -36.27 -2.20
N HIS A 82 -11.21 -35.60 -1.13
CA HIS A 82 -11.43 -36.20 0.19
C HIS A 82 -12.88 -36.61 0.41
N GLY A 83 -13.76 -36.41 -0.58
CA GLY A 83 -15.14 -36.90 -0.56
C GLY A 83 -15.20 -38.39 -0.92
N GLY A 84 -16.32 -39.06 -0.59
CA GLY A 84 -16.49 -40.51 -0.79
C GLY A 84 -16.57 -40.98 -2.26
N ASN A 85 -16.33 -40.11 -3.24
CA ASN A 85 -16.30 -40.44 -4.67
C ASN A 85 -14.98 -39.98 -5.28
N ASP A 86 -14.16 -40.91 -5.76
CA ASP A 86 -12.82 -40.67 -6.31
C ASP A 86 -12.83 -40.02 -7.71
N TYR A 87 -13.48 -38.85 -7.87
CA TYR A 87 -13.48 -38.13 -9.14
C TYR A 87 -12.09 -37.55 -9.50
N VAL A 88 -11.27 -37.25 -8.49
CA VAL A 88 -9.95 -36.62 -8.64
C VAL A 88 -9.01 -37.14 -7.57
N SER A 89 -7.79 -37.54 -7.95
CA SER A 89 -6.77 -37.98 -7.00
C SER A 89 -6.35 -36.83 -6.05
N PRO A 90 -6.15 -37.09 -4.75
CA PRO A 90 -5.62 -36.10 -3.80
C PRO A 90 -4.31 -35.46 -4.27
N LEU A 91 -3.40 -36.25 -4.83
CA LEU A 91 -2.12 -35.75 -5.34
C LEU A 91 -2.31 -34.78 -6.50
N SER A 92 -3.21 -35.09 -7.44
CA SER A 92 -3.49 -34.21 -8.59
C SER A 92 -4.09 -32.88 -8.13
N SER A 93 -5.05 -32.94 -7.20
CA SER A 93 -5.67 -31.74 -6.64
C SER A 93 -4.67 -30.85 -5.87
N ALA A 94 -3.81 -31.45 -5.06
CA ALA A 94 -2.73 -30.74 -4.37
C ALA A 94 -1.70 -30.14 -5.34
N THR A 95 -1.38 -30.86 -6.42
CA THR A 95 -0.46 -30.37 -7.46
C THR A 95 -1.03 -29.15 -8.16
N VAL A 96 -2.32 -29.17 -8.55
CA VAL A 96 -3.00 -28.02 -9.15
C VAL A 96 -2.99 -26.82 -8.19
N PHE A 97 -3.28 -27.04 -6.91
CA PHE A 97 -3.24 -25.99 -5.89
C PHE A 97 -1.85 -25.36 -5.73
N VAL A 98 -0.80 -26.17 -5.59
CA VAL A 98 0.58 -25.69 -5.43
C VAL A 98 1.07 -24.99 -6.68
N ALA A 99 0.86 -25.58 -7.87
CA ALA A 99 1.27 -24.99 -9.14
C ALA A 99 0.58 -23.64 -9.37
N SER A 100 -0.72 -23.55 -9.07
CA SER A 100 -1.47 -22.29 -9.20
C SER A 100 -1.02 -21.23 -8.20
N THR A 101 -0.67 -21.64 -6.98
CA THR A 101 -0.05 -20.74 -5.98
C THR A 101 1.27 -20.18 -6.50
N VAL A 102 2.12 -21.01 -7.11
CA VAL A 102 3.39 -20.54 -7.72
C VAL A 102 3.11 -19.54 -8.86
N VAL A 103 2.17 -19.84 -9.75
CA VAL A 103 1.78 -18.92 -10.84
C VAL A 103 1.26 -17.60 -10.29
N PHE A 104 0.43 -17.64 -9.24
CA PHE A 104 -0.06 -16.44 -8.57
C PHE A 104 1.08 -15.60 -7.98
N LEU A 105 2.02 -16.23 -7.25
CA LEU A 105 3.15 -15.52 -6.64
C LEU A 105 4.11 -14.93 -7.68
N VAL A 106 4.36 -15.64 -8.79
CA VAL A 106 5.16 -15.12 -9.92
C VAL A 106 4.44 -13.94 -10.57
N GLY A 107 3.13 -14.05 -10.80
CA GLY A 107 2.30 -12.98 -11.32
C GLY A 107 2.36 -11.73 -10.43
N LEU A 108 2.17 -11.93 -9.12
CA LEU A 108 2.19 -10.88 -8.12
C LEU A 108 3.58 -10.22 -8.05
N TYR A 109 4.65 -11.00 -8.02
CA TYR A 109 6.02 -10.47 -8.01
C TYR A 109 6.31 -9.63 -9.26
N GLY A 110 5.99 -10.15 -10.45
CA GLY A 110 6.19 -9.42 -11.70
C GLY A 110 5.38 -8.13 -11.76
N TRP A 111 4.15 -8.15 -11.24
CA TRP A 111 3.32 -6.95 -11.16
C TRP A 111 3.91 -5.91 -10.20
N LEU A 112 4.33 -6.35 -9.00
CA LEU A 112 4.95 -5.48 -8.00
C LEU A 112 6.29 -4.92 -8.50
N TYR A 113 7.10 -5.72 -9.18
CA TYR A 113 8.36 -5.27 -9.76
C TYR A 113 8.12 -4.15 -10.78
N HIS A 114 7.19 -4.36 -11.72
CA HIS A 114 6.88 -3.36 -12.74
C HIS A 114 6.30 -2.08 -12.13
N GLY A 115 5.41 -2.21 -11.14
CA GLY A 115 4.77 -1.08 -10.47
C GLY A 115 5.69 -0.29 -9.51
N PHE A 116 6.59 -0.96 -8.80
CA PHE A 116 7.41 -0.33 -7.73
C PHE A 116 8.88 -0.15 -8.07
N VAL A 117 9.44 -1.00 -8.94
CA VAL A 117 10.88 -0.96 -9.27
C VAL A 117 11.12 -0.22 -10.58
N ASP A 118 10.26 -0.35 -11.58
CA ASP A 118 10.51 0.22 -12.92
C ASP A 118 9.91 1.62 -13.09
N HIS A 119 8.67 1.84 -12.65
CA HIS A 119 7.96 3.11 -12.89
C HIS A 119 8.14 4.20 -11.81
N TYR A 120 8.90 3.91 -10.76
CA TYR A 120 9.05 4.80 -9.60
C TYR A 120 10.18 5.85 -9.76
N TRP A 121 10.86 5.86 -10.91
CA TRP A 121 12.06 6.68 -11.13
C TRP A 121 11.80 8.13 -11.58
N SER A 122 10.56 8.54 -11.90
CA SER A 122 10.33 9.84 -12.59
C SER A 122 9.18 10.73 -12.12
N THR A 123 8.44 10.43 -11.04
CA THR A 123 7.24 11.23 -10.73
C THR A 123 7.50 12.32 -9.68
N GLU A 124 7.68 13.55 -10.18
CA GLU A 124 7.66 14.79 -9.38
C GLU A 124 6.24 15.17 -8.93
N GLY A 125 6.11 15.58 -7.67
CA GLY A 125 5.20 16.63 -7.18
C GLY A 125 3.69 16.35 -7.10
N SER A 126 3.03 15.90 -8.18
CA SER A 126 1.55 15.98 -8.27
C SER A 126 0.79 14.71 -7.81
N GLY A 127 1.49 13.58 -7.66
CA GLY A 127 0.91 12.29 -7.30
C GLY A 127 0.76 12.03 -5.79
N ALA A 128 1.46 12.78 -4.93
CA ALA A 128 1.58 12.46 -3.51
C ALA A 128 0.23 12.43 -2.77
N THR A 129 -0.62 13.42 -3.02
CA THR A 129 -1.97 13.48 -2.44
C THR A 129 -2.85 12.33 -2.91
N LYS A 130 -2.77 11.97 -4.20
CA LYS A 130 -3.54 10.84 -4.77
C LYS A 130 -3.14 9.51 -4.13
N LEU A 131 -1.84 9.28 -3.97
CA LEU A 131 -1.29 8.07 -3.32
C LEU A 131 -1.73 7.95 -1.85
N ARG A 132 -1.77 9.05 -1.10
CA ARG A 132 -2.28 9.06 0.28
C ARG A 132 -3.77 8.70 0.35
N TRP A 133 -4.59 9.26 -0.54
CA TRP A 133 -6.01 8.90 -0.61
C TRP A 133 -6.24 7.46 -1.07
N ALA A 134 -5.45 6.97 -2.02
CA ALA A 134 -5.49 5.56 -2.42
C ALA A 134 -5.17 4.64 -1.24
N MET A 135 -4.16 4.98 -0.42
CA MET A 135 -3.86 4.25 0.81
C MET A 135 -5.04 4.28 1.79
N VAL A 136 -5.68 5.44 2.02
CA VAL A 136 -6.87 5.51 2.89
C VAL A 136 -8.01 4.62 2.39
N LEU A 137 -8.30 4.63 1.10
CA LEU A 137 -9.33 3.76 0.51
C LEU A 137 -8.98 2.28 0.67
N PHE A 138 -7.71 1.92 0.47
CA PHE A 138 -7.22 0.56 0.74
C PHE A 138 -7.38 0.18 2.23
N LEU A 139 -7.07 1.09 3.17
CA LEU A 139 -7.29 0.82 4.59
C LEU A 139 -8.77 0.64 4.93
N ILE A 140 -9.68 1.36 4.26
CA ILE A 140 -11.13 1.16 4.42
C ILE A 140 -11.54 -0.24 3.97
N THR A 141 -10.98 -0.75 2.86
CA THR A 141 -11.25 -2.13 2.45
C THR A 141 -10.71 -3.14 3.45
N GLU A 142 -9.54 -2.88 4.03
CA GLU A 142 -8.99 -3.74 5.10
C GLU A 142 -9.83 -3.70 6.39
N VAL A 143 -10.36 -2.53 6.78
CA VAL A 143 -11.32 -2.43 7.90
C VAL A 143 -12.55 -3.30 7.63
N ALA A 144 -13.08 -3.30 6.40
CA ALA A 144 -14.21 -4.16 6.05
C ALA A 144 -13.84 -5.65 6.09
N THR A 145 -12.65 -6.04 5.60
CA THR A 145 -12.16 -7.43 5.62
C THR A 145 -12.01 -7.94 7.04
N PHE A 146 -11.31 -7.22 7.92
CA PHE A 146 -11.21 -7.59 9.34
C PHE A 146 -12.58 -7.53 10.02
N GLY A 147 -13.39 -6.51 9.71
CA GLY A 147 -14.74 -6.36 10.24
C GLY A 147 -15.62 -7.57 9.97
N ALA A 148 -15.57 -8.14 8.76
CA ALA A 148 -16.30 -9.37 8.43
C ALA A 148 -15.83 -10.57 9.29
N GLY A 149 -14.52 -10.72 9.49
CA GLY A 149 -13.98 -11.74 10.39
C GLY A 149 -14.40 -11.54 11.86
N PHE A 150 -14.38 -10.30 12.34
CA PHE A 150 -14.84 -9.97 13.69
C PHE A 150 -16.34 -10.20 13.86
N VAL A 151 -17.17 -9.87 12.86
CA VAL A 151 -18.60 -10.20 12.86
C VAL A 151 -18.81 -11.71 12.97
N TYR A 152 -18.05 -12.51 12.23
CA TYR A 152 -18.07 -13.97 12.36
C TYR A 152 -17.73 -14.42 13.79
N TYR A 153 -16.67 -13.86 14.39
CA TYR A 153 -16.30 -14.13 15.79
C TYR A 153 -17.41 -13.71 16.78
N PHE A 154 -18.02 -12.54 16.59
CA PHE A 154 -19.07 -12.05 17.49
C PHE A 154 -20.35 -12.88 17.41
N PHE A 155 -20.69 -13.45 16.26
CA PHE A 155 -21.79 -14.41 16.19
C PHE A 155 -21.52 -15.68 17.01
N ILE A 156 -20.28 -16.17 17.04
CA ILE A 156 -19.89 -17.28 17.92
C ILE A 156 -20.05 -16.86 19.39
N ARG A 157 -19.60 -15.65 19.75
CA ARG A 157 -19.67 -15.13 21.12
C ARG A 157 -21.07 -14.81 21.62
N ALA A 158 -22.00 -14.49 20.72
CA ALA A 158 -23.41 -14.28 21.08
C ALA A 158 -24.13 -15.58 21.45
N GLY A 159 -23.56 -16.74 21.07
CA GLY A 159 -24.06 -18.06 21.45
C GLY A 159 -23.59 -18.52 22.83
N ALA A 160 -23.78 -19.82 23.12
CA ALA A 160 -23.27 -20.43 24.34
C ALA A 160 -21.73 -20.39 24.36
N TRP A 161 -21.16 -20.01 25.51
CA TRP A 161 -19.73 -19.86 25.69
C TRP A 161 -19.21 -20.61 26.92
N PRO A 162 -18.08 -21.35 26.81
CA PRO A 162 -17.39 -21.72 25.56
C PRO A 162 -18.31 -22.55 24.63
N PRO A 163 -18.02 -22.62 23.30
CA PRO A 163 -18.79 -23.47 22.40
C PRO A 163 -18.82 -24.91 22.90
N THR A 164 -19.97 -25.57 22.76
CA THR A 164 -20.19 -26.91 23.34
C THR A 164 -19.15 -27.91 22.84
N GLY A 165 -18.48 -28.60 23.78
CA GLY A 165 -17.43 -29.58 23.45
C GLY A 165 -16.06 -28.99 23.11
N GLN A 166 -15.85 -27.67 23.27
CA GLN A 166 -14.54 -27.04 23.11
C GLN A 166 -13.98 -26.58 24.46
N THR A 167 -12.74 -26.99 24.74
CA THR A 167 -11.92 -26.45 25.83
C THR A 167 -11.01 -25.36 25.29
N ILE A 168 -11.07 -24.17 25.89
CA ILE A 168 -10.27 -23.02 25.46
C ILE A 168 -9.01 -22.99 26.34
N PRO A 169 -7.79 -23.03 25.76
CA PRO A 169 -6.56 -22.90 26.53
C PRO A 169 -6.41 -21.48 27.10
N PRO A 170 -5.54 -21.26 28.10
CA PRO A 170 -5.28 -19.92 28.61
C PRO A 170 -4.61 -19.06 27.53
N LEU A 171 -5.39 -18.14 26.93
CA LEU A 171 -4.92 -17.33 25.81
C LEU A 171 -4.03 -16.16 26.26
N ILE A 172 -4.34 -15.54 27.41
CA ILE A 172 -3.51 -14.45 27.95
C ILE A 172 -2.35 -15.02 28.74
N ASN A 173 -1.14 -14.82 28.24
CA ASN A 173 0.11 -15.18 28.90
C ASN A 173 1.13 -14.05 28.73
N SER A 174 2.31 -14.20 29.36
CA SER A 174 3.37 -13.19 29.28
C SER A 174 3.86 -12.95 27.85
N LEU A 175 3.80 -13.95 26.97
CA LEU A 175 4.23 -13.84 25.58
C LEU A 175 3.31 -12.90 24.80
N VAL A 176 1.99 -13.03 24.91
CA VAL A 176 1.01 -12.10 24.28
C VAL A 176 1.25 -10.67 24.72
N LEU A 177 1.50 -10.46 26.02
CA LEU A 177 1.73 -9.13 26.58
C LEU A 177 3.04 -8.51 26.06
N ILE A 178 4.11 -9.31 25.99
CA ILE A 178 5.40 -8.89 25.43
C ILE A 178 5.25 -8.58 23.93
N ASN A 179 4.59 -9.44 23.16
CA ASN A 179 4.32 -9.22 21.74
C ASN A 179 3.53 -7.92 21.53
N THR A 180 2.49 -7.70 22.32
CA THR A 180 1.71 -6.45 22.27
C THR A 180 2.57 -5.23 22.57
N LEU A 181 3.44 -5.29 23.58
CA LEU A 181 4.36 -4.21 23.89
C LEU A 181 5.35 -3.95 22.75
N LEU A 182 5.90 -5.01 22.14
CA LEU A 182 6.80 -4.91 20.99
C LEU A 182 6.13 -4.21 19.81
N LEU A 183 4.90 -4.60 19.47
CA LEU A 183 4.18 -4.04 18.34
C LEU A 183 3.83 -2.57 18.57
N VAL A 184 3.27 -2.23 19.73
CA VAL A 184 2.94 -0.83 20.08
C VAL A 184 4.22 0.03 20.13
N THR A 185 5.32 -0.50 20.67
CA THR A 185 6.60 0.21 20.67
C THR A 185 7.14 0.40 19.24
N SER A 186 6.96 -0.58 18.35
CA SER A 186 7.33 -0.45 16.93
C SER A 186 6.55 0.69 16.26
N SER A 187 5.26 0.82 16.57
CA SER A 187 4.37 1.87 16.08
C SER A 187 4.85 3.26 16.55
N VAL A 188 5.17 3.40 17.83
CA VAL A 188 5.72 4.65 18.40
C VAL A 188 7.08 5.01 17.77
N THR A 189 7.98 4.04 17.62
CA THR A 189 9.29 4.28 17.00
C THR A 189 9.17 4.70 15.53
N LEU A 190 8.21 4.15 14.79
CA LEU A 190 7.94 4.55 13.40
C LEU A 190 7.41 5.98 13.32
N HIS A 191 6.51 6.38 14.23
CA HIS A 191 6.03 7.75 14.30
C HIS A 191 7.19 8.74 14.51
N PHE A 192 8.06 8.47 15.49
CA PHE A 192 9.23 9.32 15.73
C PHE A 192 10.26 9.27 14.60
N SER A 193 10.35 8.15 13.89
CA SER A 193 11.15 8.03 12.67
C SER A 193 10.67 9.02 11.61
N HIS A 194 9.36 9.06 11.34
CA HIS A 194 8.76 9.97 10.37
C HIS A 194 8.93 11.45 10.79
N VAL A 195 8.74 11.76 12.08
CA VAL A 195 9.02 13.11 12.62
C VAL A 195 10.49 13.50 12.45
N ALA A 196 11.42 12.56 12.65
CA ALA A 196 12.85 12.82 12.44
C ALA A 196 13.17 13.12 10.96
N LEU A 197 12.49 12.46 10.02
CA LEU A 197 12.62 12.75 8.60
C LEU A 197 12.19 14.19 8.28
N HIS A 198 11.03 14.65 8.76
CA HIS A 198 10.57 16.03 8.53
C HIS A 198 11.48 17.08 9.17
N ARG A 199 12.16 16.74 10.27
CA ARG A 199 13.16 17.60 10.92
C ARG A 199 14.54 17.57 10.24
N GLY A 200 14.68 16.87 9.11
CA GLY A 200 15.95 16.70 8.40
C GLY A 200 16.98 15.85 9.16
N LYS A 201 16.59 15.15 10.24
CA LYS A 201 17.50 14.35 11.07
C LYS A 201 17.69 12.95 10.50
N ARG A 202 18.40 12.84 9.38
CA ARG A 202 18.56 11.59 8.61
C ARG A 202 19.05 10.40 9.44
N ARG A 203 20.07 10.57 10.30
CA ARG A 203 20.58 9.48 11.14
C ARG A 203 19.54 8.96 12.12
N GLN A 204 18.74 9.86 12.70
CA GLN A 204 17.68 9.50 13.65
C GLN A 204 16.51 8.80 12.93
N PHE A 205 16.12 9.27 11.75
CA PHE A 205 15.14 8.61 10.89
C PHE A 205 15.54 7.17 10.57
N ILE A 206 16.76 6.96 10.05
CA ILE A 206 17.25 5.61 9.72
C ILE A 206 17.32 4.71 10.97
N GLY A 207 17.86 5.23 12.07
CA GLY A 207 18.01 4.45 13.31
C GLY A 207 16.68 4.01 13.91
N LEU A 208 15.69 4.91 13.94
CA LEU A 208 14.35 4.59 14.45
C LEU A 208 13.60 3.64 13.50
N LEU A 209 13.71 3.83 12.18
CA LEU A 209 13.11 2.91 11.20
C LEU A 209 13.71 1.50 11.31
N ALA A 210 15.03 1.38 11.48
CA ALA A 210 15.68 0.09 11.70
C ALA A 210 15.22 -0.57 13.00
N LEU A 211 15.07 0.22 14.08
CA LEU A 211 14.52 -0.28 15.35
C LEU A 211 13.06 -0.75 15.18
N THR A 212 12.23 -0.01 14.46
CA THR A 212 10.87 -0.45 14.13
C THR A 212 10.89 -1.81 13.43
N VAL A 213 11.65 -1.97 12.36
CA VAL A 213 11.75 -3.25 11.62
C VAL A 213 12.21 -4.39 12.53
N LEU A 214 13.21 -4.16 13.38
CA LEU A 214 13.69 -5.15 14.34
C LEU A 214 12.58 -5.58 15.31
N LEU A 215 11.89 -4.62 15.94
CA LEU A 215 10.80 -4.91 16.87
C LEU A 215 9.68 -5.71 16.19
N SER A 216 9.34 -5.36 14.95
CA SER A 216 8.33 -6.06 14.16
C SER A 216 8.73 -7.51 13.83
N VAL A 217 10.00 -7.76 13.48
CA VAL A 217 10.51 -9.11 13.23
C VAL A 217 10.48 -9.96 14.50
N VAL A 218 10.85 -9.38 15.64
CA VAL A 218 10.78 -10.07 16.94
C VAL A 218 9.33 -10.39 17.30
N PHE A 219 8.39 -9.45 17.09
CA PHE A 219 6.96 -9.71 17.25
C PHE A 219 6.48 -10.88 16.38
N LEU A 220 6.84 -10.91 15.10
CA LEU A 220 6.43 -11.98 14.19
C LEU A 220 6.99 -13.34 14.64
N GLY A 221 8.24 -13.38 15.11
CA GLY A 221 8.83 -14.58 15.72
C GLY A 221 8.08 -15.02 16.98
N GLY A 222 7.69 -14.07 17.83
CA GLY A 222 6.86 -14.32 19.01
C GLY A 222 5.48 -14.88 18.65
N GLN A 223 4.86 -14.40 17.57
CA GLN A 223 3.57 -14.90 17.08
C GLN A 223 3.68 -16.34 16.56
N ILE A 224 4.75 -16.66 15.83
CA ILE A 224 5.02 -18.03 15.37
C ILE A 224 5.25 -18.97 16.56
N TYR A 225 6.00 -18.51 17.57
CA TYR A 225 6.24 -19.29 18.78
C TYR A 225 4.96 -19.54 19.57
N GLU A 226 4.08 -18.54 19.68
CA GLU A 226 2.75 -18.71 20.29
C GLU A 226 1.92 -19.78 19.57
N TYR A 227 1.88 -19.76 18.23
CA TYR A 227 1.19 -20.77 17.44
C TYR A 227 1.75 -22.16 17.69
N TYR A 228 3.08 -22.27 17.76
CA TYR A 228 3.73 -23.53 18.09
C TYR A 228 3.29 -24.04 19.45
N GLU A 229 3.25 -23.18 20.48
CA GLU A 229 2.80 -23.57 21.82
C GLU A 229 1.35 -24.08 21.81
N PHE A 230 0.43 -23.33 21.18
CA PHE A 230 -0.97 -23.73 21.10
C PHE A 230 -1.17 -25.05 20.36
N ILE A 231 -0.47 -25.25 19.23
CA ILE A 231 -0.66 -26.43 18.39
C ILE A 231 0.04 -27.65 19.00
N ALA A 232 1.29 -27.50 19.44
CA ALA A 232 2.14 -28.62 19.87
C ALA A 232 1.89 -29.04 21.32
N HIS A 233 1.55 -28.09 22.21
CA HIS A 233 1.43 -28.35 23.65
C HIS A 233 -0.01 -28.33 24.16
N GLU A 234 -0.86 -27.44 23.63
CA GLU A 234 -2.25 -27.30 24.08
C GLU A 234 -3.28 -28.05 23.20
N GLY A 235 -2.84 -28.59 22.05
CA GLY A 235 -3.74 -29.24 21.08
C GLY A 235 -4.79 -28.29 20.48
N PHE A 236 -4.59 -26.98 20.63
CA PHE A 236 -5.45 -25.94 20.08
C PHE A 236 -5.00 -25.61 18.67
N THR A 237 -5.81 -26.00 17.69
CA THR A 237 -5.50 -25.96 16.27
C THR A 237 -6.60 -25.23 15.49
N LEU A 238 -6.34 -24.97 14.21
CA LEU A 238 -7.34 -24.41 13.29
C LEU A 238 -8.63 -25.25 13.23
N THR A 239 -8.54 -26.55 13.49
CA THR A 239 -9.67 -27.50 13.46
C THR A 239 -10.29 -27.77 14.83
N SER A 240 -9.88 -27.07 15.90
CA SER A 240 -10.43 -27.21 17.26
C SER A 240 -11.81 -26.56 17.42
N GLY A 241 -12.66 -26.69 16.39
CA GLY A 241 -14.01 -26.17 16.32
C GLY A 241 -14.10 -24.70 15.92
N VAL A 242 -15.32 -24.14 16.04
CA VAL A 242 -15.64 -22.79 15.52
C VAL A 242 -14.82 -21.67 16.14
N PHE A 243 -14.42 -21.80 17.41
CA PHE A 243 -13.55 -20.80 18.03
C PHE A 243 -12.12 -20.89 17.49
N GLY A 244 -11.56 -22.11 17.38
CA GLY A 244 -10.24 -22.32 16.77
C GLY A 244 -10.15 -21.76 15.36
N SER A 245 -11.16 -22.02 14.51
CA SER A 245 -11.19 -21.47 13.15
C SER A 245 -11.25 -19.95 13.12
N ALA A 246 -12.04 -19.32 14.00
CA ALA A 246 -12.11 -17.86 14.11
C ALA A 246 -10.79 -17.27 14.64
N PHE A 247 -10.21 -17.87 15.69
CA PHE A 247 -8.96 -17.44 16.32
C PHE A 247 -7.81 -17.43 15.31
N PHE A 248 -7.51 -18.58 14.70
CA PHE A 248 -6.40 -18.72 13.75
C PHE A 248 -6.70 -18.00 12.43
N GLY A 249 -7.96 -17.90 12.02
CA GLY A 249 -8.35 -17.11 10.83
C GLY A 249 -8.05 -15.62 10.99
N LEU A 250 -8.49 -15.01 12.11
CA LEU A 250 -8.29 -13.59 12.38
C LEU A 250 -6.84 -13.24 12.73
N THR A 251 -6.22 -14.01 13.63
CA THR A 251 -4.81 -13.78 14.00
C THR A 251 -3.85 -14.12 12.86
N GLY A 252 -4.18 -15.11 12.02
CA GLY A 252 -3.42 -15.47 10.83
C GLY A 252 -3.50 -14.40 9.75
N LEU A 253 -4.71 -13.86 9.48
CA LEU A 253 -4.89 -12.72 8.58
C LEU A 253 -4.09 -11.51 9.06
N HIS A 254 -4.08 -11.24 10.36
CA HIS A 254 -3.25 -10.18 10.95
C HIS A 254 -1.75 -10.46 10.78
N GLY A 255 -1.29 -11.68 11.06
CA GLY A 255 0.10 -12.09 10.85
C GLY A 255 0.57 -11.90 9.40
N LEU A 256 -0.29 -12.17 8.42
CA LEU A 256 -0.03 -11.88 7.00
C LEU A 256 0.16 -10.37 6.76
N HIS A 257 -0.70 -9.53 7.33
CA HIS A 257 -0.60 -8.07 7.22
C HIS A 257 0.67 -7.52 7.90
N VAL A 258 1.00 -8.01 9.08
CA VAL A 258 2.25 -7.68 9.78
C VAL A 258 3.46 -8.03 8.91
N THR A 259 3.45 -9.22 8.32
CA THR A 259 4.54 -9.66 7.43
C THR A 259 4.68 -8.73 6.21
N LEU A 260 3.57 -8.36 5.57
CA LEU A 260 3.58 -7.39 4.48
C LEU A 260 4.13 -6.02 4.94
N GLY A 261 3.71 -5.54 6.11
CA GLY A 261 4.21 -4.31 6.70
C GLY A 261 5.72 -4.33 6.96
N ILE A 262 6.25 -5.46 7.46
CA ILE A 262 7.70 -5.66 7.66
C ILE A 262 8.44 -5.58 6.32
N VAL A 263 7.92 -6.22 5.27
CA VAL A 263 8.52 -6.17 3.92
C VAL A 263 8.54 -4.72 3.41
N LEU A 264 7.41 -4.00 3.50
CA LEU A 264 7.32 -2.60 3.06
C LEU A 264 8.28 -1.69 3.83
N MET A 265 8.34 -1.80 5.16
CA MET A 265 9.26 -1.01 5.97
C MET A 265 10.74 -1.36 5.73
N THR A 266 11.04 -2.63 5.44
CA THR A 266 12.40 -3.05 5.07
C THR A 266 12.82 -2.45 3.73
N ILE A 267 11.91 -2.39 2.75
CA ILE A 267 12.12 -1.67 1.50
C ILE A 267 12.35 -0.17 1.77
N LEU A 268 11.56 0.46 2.64
CA LEU A 268 11.79 1.85 3.05
C LEU A 268 13.16 2.03 3.69
N LEU A 269 13.59 1.11 4.56
CA LEU A 269 14.90 1.17 5.21
C LEU A 269 16.03 1.11 4.18
N GLY A 270 15.97 0.18 3.22
CA GLY A 270 16.93 0.10 2.12
C GLY A 270 17.02 1.41 1.32
N ARG A 271 15.86 1.99 0.99
CA ARG A 271 15.75 3.28 0.27
C ARG A 271 16.27 4.47 1.10
N ALA A 272 16.09 4.44 2.42
CA ALA A 272 16.60 5.45 3.34
C ALA A 272 18.14 5.44 3.43
N LEU A 273 18.74 4.24 3.42
CA LEU A 273 20.18 4.05 3.45
C LEU A 273 20.86 4.63 2.20
N ILE A 274 20.25 4.46 1.01
CA ILE A 274 20.73 5.08 -0.24
C ILE A 274 20.35 6.56 -0.41
N GLY A 275 19.61 7.15 0.55
CA GLY A 275 19.38 8.59 0.62
C GLY A 275 18.22 9.13 -0.22
N GLN A 276 17.24 8.30 -0.56
CA GLN A 276 16.10 8.70 -1.40
C GLN A 276 15.07 9.61 -0.72
N TYR A 277 15.13 9.78 0.61
CA TYR A 277 14.13 10.54 1.37
C TYR A 277 14.63 11.93 1.78
N SER A 278 13.74 12.92 1.68
CA SER A 278 13.89 14.28 2.22
C SER A 278 12.55 14.69 2.87
N PRO A 279 12.51 15.80 3.65
CA PRO A 279 11.26 16.27 4.26
C PRO A 279 10.10 16.46 3.25
N GLU A 280 10.42 16.78 2.00
CA GLU A 280 9.47 17.02 0.90
C GLU A 280 9.13 15.75 0.11
N ARG A 281 9.95 14.69 0.27
CA ARG A 281 9.82 13.40 -0.44
C ARG A 281 9.58 12.29 0.55
N ASP A 282 8.44 12.31 1.24
CA ASP A 282 8.10 11.38 2.33
C ASP A 282 6.88 10.49 2.03
N THR A 283 6.31 10.56 0.82
CA THR A 283 4.99 9.95 0.52
C THR A 283 4.94 8.44 0.82
N SER A 284 5.98 7.68 0.46
CA SER A 284 6.04 6.24 0.77
C SER A 284 6.19 5.97 2.27
N VAL A 285 6.98 6.79 2.97
CA VAL A 285 7.12 6.70 4.44
C VAL A 285 5.77 6.99 5.11
N SER A 286 5.08 8.03 4.65
CA SER A 286 3.76 8.43 5.15
C SER A 286 2.69 7.35 4.91
N THR A 287 2.62 6.78 3.70
CA THR A 287 1.62 5.75 3.38
C THR A 287 1.89 4.44 4.14
N VAL A 288 3.13 3.94 4.15
CA VAL A 288 3.48 2.74 4.93
C VAL A 288 3.28 2.95 6.43
N SER A 289 3.54 4.17 6.94
CA SER A 289 3.25 4.52 8.34
C SER A 289 1.75 4.43 8.66
N MET A 290 0.86 4.92 7.79
CA MET A 290 -0.59 4.75 7.95
C MET A 290 -0.97 3.26 8.02
N TYR A 291 -0.40 2.44 7.14
CA TYR A 291 -0.65 0.99 7.13
C TYR A 291 -0.15 0.31 8.40
N TRP A 292 1.06 0.63 8.86
CA TRP A 292 1.62 0.03 10.07
C TRP A 292 0.80 0.36 11.31
N HIS A 293 0.40 1.64 11.47
CA HIS A 293 -0.48 2.05 12.56
C HIS A 293 -1.86 1.38 12.50
N PHE A 294 -2.41 1.16 11.30
CA PHE A 294 -3.65 0.40 11.14
C PHE A 294 -3.49 -1.05 11.61
N VAL A 295 -2.43 -1.74 11.19
CA VAL A 295 -2.16 -3.13 11.59
C VAL A 295 -1.97 -3.25 13.11
N ASP A 296 -1.31 -2.27 13.74
CA ASP A 296 -1.17 -2.17 15.20
C ASP A 296 -2.53 -1.97 15.90
N ALA A 297 -3.39 -1.09 15.38
CA ALA A 297 -4.73 -0.89 15.92
C ALA A 297 -5.61 -2.15 15.85
N VAL A 298 -5.52 -2.90 14.73
CA VAL A 298 -6.20 -4.20 14.59
C VAL A 298 -5.70 -5.21 15.62
N TRP A 299 -4.38 -5.25 15.88
CA TRP A 299 -3.81 -6.13 16.91
C TRP A 299 -4.38 -5.84 18.29
N ILE A 300 -4.43 -4.57 18.69
CA ILE A 300 -5.01 -4.18 19.98
C ILE A 300 -6.45 -4.67 20.07
N PHE A 301 -7.23 -4.52 18.99
CA PHE A 301 -8.59 -5.01 18.95
C PHE A 301 -8.67 -6.55 19.03
N LEU A 302 -7.76 -7.29 18.39
CA LEU A 302 -7.64 -8.76 18.54
C LEU A 302 -7.34 -9.16 20.00
N VAL A 303 -6.35 -8.53 20.63
CA VAL A 303 -5.97 -8.83 22.01
C VAL A 303 -7.13 -8.56 22.97
N VAL A 304 -7.82 -7.44 22.82
CA VAL A 304 -8.97 -7.10 23.68
C VAL A 304 -10.16 -8.03 23.42
N SER A 305 -10.56 -8.21 22.16
CA SER A 305 -11.81 -8.91 21.84
C SER A 305 -11.67 -10.44 21.87
N ILE A 306 -10.58 -10.98 21.36
CA ILE A 306 -10.35 -12.42 21.25
C ILE A 306 -9.60 -12.91 22.47
N TYR A 307 -8.37 -12.45 22.73
CA TYR A 307 -7.55 -13.03 23.80
C TYR A 307 -8.15 -12.75 25.19
N ALA A 308 -8.37 -11.48 25.52
CA ALA A 308 -8.95 -11.09 26.80
C ALA A 308 -10.45 -11.41 26.87
N GLY A 309 -11.20 -11.11 25.81
CA GLY A 309 -12.64 -11.37 25.76
C GLY A 309 -13.01 -12.85 25.89
N ALA A 310 -12.21 -13.77 25.34
CA ALA A 310 -12.40 -15.21 25.52
C ALA A 310 -12.00 -15.67 26.92
N SER A 311 -10.88 -15.17 27.45
CA SER A 311 -10.32 -15.62 28.74
C SER A 311 -11.10 -15.11 29.95
N LEU A 312 -11.66 -13.89 29.90
CA LEU A 312 -12.33 -13.25 31.04
C LEU A 312 -13.82 -13.58 31.17
N SER A 313 -14.37 -14.31 30.21
CA SER A 313 -15.80 -14.66 30.16
C SER A 313 -16.07 -16.16 30.15
N GLY A 314 -15.01 -16.96 30.28
CA GLY A 314 -15.06 -18.40 30.51
C GLY A 314 -15.05 -18.73 31.99
#